data_AF-A0A558QR86-F1
#
_entry.id   AF-A0A558QR86-F1
#
_cell.length_a   1.000
_cell.length_b   1.000
_cell.length_c   1.000
_cell.angle_alpha   90.00
_cell.angle_beta   90.00
_cell.angle_gamma   90.00
#
_symmetry.space_group_name_H-M   'P 1'
#
loop_
_entity.id
_entity.type
_entity.pdbx_description
1 polymer ?
#
loop_
_entity_poly.entity_id
_entity_poly.type
_entity_poly.pdbx_seq_one_letter_code
_entity_poly.pdbx_strand_id
1 'polypeptide(L)'
;LVFERAVGEARPGVPHSADSPWRLASVTKQLVALVAMQEVAAGRLDLDMPMATLWPGWPAPHAATVTPRMLLRHESGLADPAESRPDRDGIPEFYRRTGAAAAPTRAAAGYCAQAPRALPGSGYHYDNCDFIVLGALLERLTGRSLAALLEERIARPLGITTLGLFRFDAPPAPHATGTVGGKAEPALNLGTYGGAGSAYIAPRDLWLFDRALLRHRLLDRVATAQMWTGDPAIGFAAFGAWAYAARLAGCPDPVDLVERRGMIGGVQIRNFLAPASGTAVLLFVNRAEFDFGEVGAGTGFAYDMLAAALCPAPGGNGTP
;
A
#
# COMPACT_ATOMS: atom_id res chain seq x y z
N LEU A 1 12.25 -11.08 15.05
CA LEU A 1 13.06 -10.74 13.88
C LEU A 1 14.10 -11.85 13.75
N VAL A 2 14.17 -12.53 12.62
CA VAL A 2 15.09 -13.67 12.42
C VAL A 2 16.25 -13.32 11.48
N PHE A 3 16.06 -12.30 10.62
CA PHE A 3 17.06 -11.78 9.72
C PHE A 3 16.77 -10.30 9.43
N GLU A 4 17.81 -9.47 9.42
CA GLU A 4 17.75 -8.06 9.02
C GLU A 4 19.09 -7.69 8.38
N ARG A 5 19.04 -7.02 7.22
CA ARG A 5 20.24 -6.54 6.56
C ARG A 5 19.93 -5.26 5.79
N ALA A 6 20.83 -4.29 5.90
CA ALA A 6 20.82 -3.06 5.13
C ALA A 6 22.18 -2.88 4.44
N VAL A 7 22.18 -2.51 3.17
CA VAL A 7 23.40 -2.29 2.38
C VAL A 7 23.20 -1.06 1.50
N GLY A 8 24.25 -0.26 1.31
CA GLY A 8 24.19 0.98 0.52
C GLY A 8 23.69 2.18 1.31
N GLU A 9 23.22 3.20 0.59
CA GLU A 9 22.89 4.51 1.14
C GLU A 9 21.42 4.90 0.92
N ALA A 10 20.76 5.37 1.99
CA ALA A 10 19.40 5.92 1.94
C ALA A 10 19.32 7.24 1.17
N ARG A 11 20.41 8.01 1.22
CA ARG A 11 20.65 9.25 0.47
C ARG A 11 22.17 9.50 0.50
N PRO A 12 22.73 10.35 -0.37
CA PRO A 12 24.18 10.54 -0.47
C PRO A 12 24.87 10.74 0.89
N GLY A 13 25.78 9.83 1.23
CA GLY A 13 26.55 9.85 2.48
C GLY A 13 25.80 9.38 3.75
N VAL A 14 24.57 8.88 3.62
CA VAL A 14 23.76 8.36 4.73
C VAL A 14 23.48 6.88 4.49
N PRO A 15 24.07 5.96 5.27
CA PRO A 15 23.81 4.53 5.14
C PRO A 15 22.33 4.18 5.31
N HIS A 16 21.90 3.10 4.66
CA HIS A 16 20.58 2.53 4.97
C HIS A 16 20.53 2.02 6.41
N SER A 17 19.38 2.22 7.04
CA SER A 17 19.06 1.70 8.37
C SER A 17 17.61 1.23 8.40
N ALA A 18 17.35 0.12 9.11
CA ALA A 18 16.01 -0.40 9.33
C ALA A 18 15.16 0.49 10.27
N ASP A 19 15.77 1.47 10.93
CA ASP A 19 15.12 2.46 11.80
C ASP A 19 14.84 3.79 11.08
N SER A 20 15.32 3.95 9.85
CA SER A 20 15.10 5.17 9.07
C SER A 20 13.86 5.05 8.19
N PRO A 21 12.98 6.06 8.13
CA PRO A 21 11.78 6.00 7.32
C PRO A 21 12.03 5.84 5.82
N TRP A 22 11.15 5.08 5.18
CA TRP A 22 10.99 5.01 3.73
C TRP A 22 9.59 5.49 3.38
N ARG A 23 9.43 6.11 2.19
CA ARG A 23 8.08 6.24 1.62
C ARG A 23 7.55 4.83 1.34
N LEU A 24 6.31 4.55 1.71
CA LEU A 24 5.70 3.24 1.49
C LEU A 24 5.14 3.05 0.10
N ALA A 25 4.94 4.17 -0.62
CA ALA A 25 4.23 4.13 -1.89
C ALA A 25 2.95 3.29 -1.72
N SER A 26 2.66 2.44 -2.69
CA SER A 26 1.48 1.60 -2.68
C SER A 26 1.31 0.61 -1.53
N VAL A 27 2.33 0.38 -0.68
CA VAL A 27 2.14 -0.38 0.58
C VAL A 27 1.23 0.37 1.56
N THR A 28 1.08 1.70 1.43
CA THR A 28 0.09 2.49 2.18
C THR A 28 -1.33 1.93 2.09
N LYS A 29 -1.71 1.30 0.96
CA LYS A 29 -3.05 0.77 0.75
C LYS A 29 -3.42 -0.32 1.76
N GLN A 30 -2.47 -1.12 2.24
CA GLN A 30 -2.73 -2.09 3.31
C GLN A 30 -3.09 -1.42 4.64
N LEU A 31 -2.43 -0.30 4.96
CA LEU A 31 -2.74 0.47 6.18
C LEU A 31 -4.16 1.05 6.12
N VAL A 32 -4.54 1.59 4.96
CA VAL A 32 -5.88 2.17 4.74
C VAL A 32 -6.95 1.07 4.69
N ALA A 33 -6.66 -0.07 4.06
CA ALA A 33 -7.56 -1.23 4.05
C ALA A 33 -7.81 -1.76 5.46
N LEU A 34 -6.78 -1.85 6.31
CA LEU A 34 -6.96 -2.22 7.72
C LEU A 34 -7.92 -1.26 8.43
N VAL A 35 -7.70 0.06 8.31
CA VAL A 35 -8.58 1.04 8.97
C VAL A 35 -10.01 0.93 8.45
N ALA A 36 -10.21 0.74 7.14
CA ALA A 36 -11.54 0.49 6.59
C ALA A 36 -12.19 -0.77 7.19
N MET A 37 -11.45 -1.87 7.30
CA MET A 37 -11.96 -3.10 7.90
C MET A 37 -12.24 -2.97 9.40
N GLN A 38 -11.51 -2.12 10.13
CA GLN A 38 -11.84 -1.78 11.52
C GLN A 38 -13.16 -1.00 11.64
N GLU A 39 -13.47 -0.13 10.67
CA GLU A 39 -14.75 0.57 10.60
C GLU A 39 -15.90 -0.39 10.21
N VAL A 40 -15.62 -1.40 9.37
CA VAL A 40 -16.56 -2.50 9.07
C VAL A 40 -16.84 -3.32 10.33
N ALA A 41 -15.80 -3.76 11.04
CA ALA A 41 -15.94 -4.52 12.29
C ALA A 41 -16.71 -3.73 13.36
N ALA A 42 -16.61 -2.40 13.34
CA ALA A 42 -17.35 -1.52 14.25
C ALA A 42 -18.77 -1.17 13.76
N GLY A 43 -19.23 -1.73 12.63
CA GLY A 43 -20.56 -1.48 12.06
C GLY A 43 -20.75 -0.06 11.51
N ARG A 44 -19.67 0.69 11.28
CA ARG A 44 -19.71 2.08 10.77
C ARG A 44 -19.46 2.18 9.28
N LEU A 45 -18.95 1.13 8.66
CA LEU A 45 -18.77 1.02 7.21
C LEU A 45 -19.40 -0.28 6.72
N ASP A 46 -20.26 -0.19 5.73
CA ASP A 46 -20.75 -1.34 4.99
C ASP A 46 -20.01 -1.39 3.65
N LEU A 47 -19.38 -2.54 3.36
CA LEU A 47 -18.56 -2.74 2.17
C LEU A 47 -19.37 -2.68 0.87
N ASP A 48 -20.66 -2.98 0.92
CA ASP A 48 -21.53 -3.10 -0.24
C ASP A 48 -22.54 -1.94 -0.33
N MET A 49 -22.49 -1.01 0.63
CA MET A 49 -23.31 0.19 0.60
C MET A 49 -22.80 1.16 -0.48
N PRO A 50 -23.70 1.70 -1.33
CA PRO A 50 -23.33 2.68 -2.33
C PRO A 50 -22.66 3.92 -1.74
N MET A 51 -21.65 4.44 -2.45
CA MET A 51 -20.95 5.66 -2.07
C MET A 51 -21.87 6.88 -2.00
N ALA A 52 -22.95 6.93 -2.80
CA ALA A 52 -23.95 7.99 -2.71
C ALA A 52 -24.69 8.02 -1.35
N THR A 53 -24.80 6.88 -0.67
CA THR A 53 -25.39 6.77 0.67
C THR A 53 -24.36 7.10 1.74
N LEU A 54 -23.14 6.58 1.63
CA LEU A 54 -22.05 6.81 2.59
C LEU A 54 -21.51 8.26 2.53
N TRP A 55 -21.54 8.85 1.34
CA TRP A 55 -21.14 10.23 1.08
C TRP A 55 -22.21 10.93 0.24
N PRO A 56 -23.30 11.42 0.89
CA PRO A 56 -24.32 12.21 0.21
C PRO A 56 -23.70 13.44 -0.47
N GLY A 57 -23.95 13.57 -1.78
CA GLY A 57 -23.40 14.65 -2.60
C GLY A 57 -21.99 14.43 -3.13
N TRP A 58 -21.42 13.22 -3.03
CA TRP A 58 -20.17 12.89 -3.72
C TRP A 58 -20.37 13.01 -5.24
N PRO A 59 -19.58 13.82 -5.96
CA PRO A 59 -19.90 14.22 -7.33
C PRO A 59 -19.46 13.21 -8.40
N ALA A 60 -18.94 12.04 -8.01
CA ALA A 60 -18.46 11.06 -8.97
C ALA A 60 -19.61 10.45 -9.79
N PRO A 61 -19.42 10.25 -11.11
CA PRO A 61 -20.31 9.43 -11.91
C PRO A 61 -20.51 8.06 -11.25
N HIS A 62 -21.73 7.52 -11.34
CA HIS A 62 -22.08 6.22 -10.78
C HIS A 62 -21.86 6.08 -9.26
N ALA A 63 -21.88 7.16 -8.48
CA ALA A 63 -21.79 7.11 -7.01
C ALA A 63 -22.85 6.19 -6.37
N ALA A 64 -24.00 5.98 -7.01
CA ALA A 64 -25.05 5.05 -6.57
C ALA A 64 -24.73 3.56 -6.82
N THR A 65 -23.62 3.26 -7.50
CA THR A 65 -23.17 1.90 -7.84
C THR A 65 -21.81 1.58 -7.25
N VAL A 66 -20.88 2.53 -7.23
CA VAL A 66 -19.56 2.36 -6.59
C VAL A 66 -19.75 2.04 -5.10
N THR A 67 -19.03 1.05 -4.58
CA THR A 67 -19.04 0.65 -3.16
C THR A 67 -17.62 0.64 -2.58
N PRO A 68 -17.45 0.69 -1.25
CA PRO A 68 -16.14 0.54 -0.61
C PRO A 68 -15.41 -0.76 -0.98
N ARG A 69 -16.14 -1.87 -1.19
CA ARG A 69 -15.56 -3.13 -1.70
C ARG A 69 -14.88 -2.94 -3.04
N MET A 70 -15.54 -2.23 -3.97
CA MET A 70 -14.98 -1.93 -5.29
C MET A 70 -13.74 -1.05 -5.18
N LEU A 71 -13.73 -0.04 -4.30
CA LEU A 71 -12.53 0.79 -4.07
C LEU A 71 -11.36 -0.07 -3.53
N LEU A 72 -11.62 -0.94 -2.56
CA LEU A 72 -10.59 -1.81 -1.96
C LEU A 72 -9.99 -2.81 -2.95
N ARG A 73 -10.73 -3.18 -4.02
CA ARG A 73 -10.35 -4.19 -5.02
C ARG A 73 -9.99 -3.62 -6.39
N HIS A 74 -10.01 -2.31 -6.57
CA HIS A 74 -9.79 -1.66 -7.86
C HIS A 74 -10.83 -2.03 -8.93
N GLU A 75 -12.11 -2.05 -8.55
CA GLU A 75 -13.24 -2.36 -9.44
C GLU A 75 -14.17 -1.15 -9.64
N SER A 76 -13.80 0.03 -9.16
CA SER A 76 -14.66 1.23 -9.20
C SER A 76 -14.74 1.87 -10.59
N GLY A 77 -13.65 1.74 -11.37
CA GLY A 77 -13.49 2.41 -12.66
C GLY A 77 -13.19 3.90 -12.58
N LEU A 78 -12.85 4.46 -11.41
CA LEU A 78 -12.55 5.90 -11.25
C LEU A 78 -11.36 6.36 -12.12
N ALA A 79 -11.21 7.69 -12.23
CA ALA A 79 -10.07 8.31 -12.90
C ALA A 79 -8.75 7.95 -12.20
N ASP A 80 -7.66 7.70 -12.93
CA ASP A 80 -6.35 7.45 -12.33
C ASP A 80 -5.44 8.69 -12.40
N PRO A 81 -4.96 9.21 -11.26
CA PRO A 81 -4.02 10.33 -11.26
C PRO A 81 -2.72 10.07 -12.04
N ALA A 82 -2.33 8.81 -12.21
CA ALA A 82 -1.19 8.42 -13.04
C ALA A 82 -1.41 8.68 -14.54
N GLU A 83 -2.66 8.80 -15.00
CA GLU A 83 -3.03 9.12 -16.38
C GLU A 83 -3.27 10.62 -16.59
N SER A 84 -3.09 11.45 -15.55
CA SER A 84 -3.09 12.91 -15.74
C SER A 84 -1.97 13.34 -16.70
N ARG A 85 -2.20 14.45 -17.41
CA ARG A 85 -1.25 15.00 -18.39
C ARG A 85 0.16 15.04 -17.77
N PRO A 86 1.18 14.42 -18.39
CA PRO A 86 2.53 14.49 -17.86
C PRO A 86 3.12 15.89 -18.05
N ASP A 87 3.96 16.29 -17.11
CA ASP A 87 4.81 17.46 -17.22
C ASP A 87 6.03 17.19 -18.12
N ARG A 88 6.94 18.17 -18.21
CA ARG A 88 8.17 18.07 -19.03
C ARG A 88 9.14 16.97 -18.57
N ASP A 89 9.04 16.53 -17.33
CA ASP A 89 9.89 15.47 -16.75
C ASP A 89 9.20 14.10 -16.85
N GLY A 90 8.03 14.01 -17.53
CA GLY A 90 7.24 12.79 -17.65
C GLY A 90 6.43 12.44 -16.40
N ILE A 91 6.35 13.35 -15.42
CA ILE A 91 5.62 13.12 -14.18
C ILE A 91 4.17 13.54 -14.37
N PRO A 92 3.16 12.70 -14.01
CA PRO A 92 1.77 13.11 -14.06
C PRO A 92 1.53 14.38 -13.24
N GLU A 93 0.96 15.42 -13.87
CA GLU A 93 0.81 16.77 -13.28
C GLU A 93 0.07 16.75 -11.95
N PHE A 94 -0.81 15.77 -11.74
CA PHE A 94 -1.48 15.57 -10.45
C PHE A 94 -0.49 15.51 -9.28
N TYR A 95 0.63 14.80 -9.43
CA TYR A 95 1.63 14.62 -8.39
C TYR A 95 2.59 15.81 -8.23
N ARG A 96 2.40 16.87 -9.03
CA ARG A 96 3.09 18.17 -8.89
C ARG A 96 2.23 19.23 -8.23
N ARG A 97 0.93 18.98 -8.05
CA ARG A 97 0.00 19.96 -7.48
C ARG A 97 0.49 20.43 -6.11
N THR A 98 0.25 21.69 -5.81
CA THR A 98 0.52 22.31 -4.51
C THR A 98 -0.70 23.08 -4.03
N GLY A 99 -0.65 23.59 -2.79
CA GLY A 99 -1.75 24.36 -2.19
C GLY A 99 -3.01 23.51 -1.99
N ALA A 100 -4.18 24.18 -1.92
CA ALA A 100 -5.44 23.52 -1.59
C ALA A 100 -5.88 22.45 -2.60
N ALA A 101 -5.47 22.57 -3.88
CA ALA A 101 -5.78 21.59 -4.92
C ALA A 101 -5.01 20.27 -4.77
N ALA A 102 -3.94 20.25 -3.96
CA ALA A 102 -3.15 19.07 -3.66
C ALA A 102 -3.70 18.25 -2.48
N ALA A 103 -4.69 18.77 -1.75
CA ALA A 103 -5.29 18.08 -0.62
C ALA A 103 -6.02 16.81 -1.09
N PRO A 104 -5.72 15.61 -0.54
CA PRO A 104 -6.36 14.37 -0.96
C PRO A 104 -7.89 14.38 -0.85
N THR A 105 -8.46 15.02 0.18
CA THR A 105 -9.91 15.18 0.32
C THR A 105 -10.54 16.04 -0.77
N ARG A 106 -9.83 17.05 -1.26
CA ARG A 106 -10.25 17.86 -2.42
C ARG A 106 -10.09 17.07 -3.72
N ALA A 107 -9.01 16.29 -3.85
CA ALA A 107 -8.82 15.41 -5.00
C ALA A 107 -9.93 14.35 -5.10
N ALA A 108 -10.34 13.75 -3.97
CA ALA A 108 -11.40 12.74 -3.89
C ALA A 108 -12.76 13.24 -4.41
N ALA A 109 -13.11 14.50 -4.15
CA ALA A 109 -14.34 15.13 -4.64
C ALA A 109 -14.15 15.94 -5.94
N GLY A 110 -12.94 16.01 -6.45
CA GLY A 110 -12.57 16.79 -7.62
C GLY A 110 -12.07 15.89 -8.73
N TYR A 111 -10.75 15.73 -8.81
CA TYR A 111 -10.10 14.94 -9.85
C TYR A 111 -10.59 13.48 -9.90
N CYS A 112 -10.68 12.81 -8.75
CA CYS A 112 -11.13 11.41 -8.70
C CYS A 112 -12.59 11.22 -9.06
N ALA A 113 -13.38 12.29 -9.03
CA ALA A 113 -14.79 12.31 -9.41
C ALA A 113 -15.02 12.77 -10.86
N GLN A 114 -13.96 12.85 -11.68
CA GLN A 114 -14.06 13.14 -13.11
C GLN A 114 -14.54 11.91 -13.90
N ALA A 115 -14.48 11.98 -15.23
CA ALA A 115 -14.90 10.90 -16.11
C ALA A 115 -14.21 9.57 -15.72
N PRO A 116 -14.96 8.50 -15.45
CA PRO A 116 -14.40 7.21 -15.09
C PRO A 116 -13.74 6.55 -16.31
N ARG A 117 -12.75 5.70 -16.06
CA ARG A 117 -12.07 4.89 -17.08
C ARG A 117 -12.87 3.65 -17.46
N ALA A 118 -13.74 3.17 -16.56
CA ALA A 118 -14.54 1.98 -16.74
C ALA A 118 -15.86 2.07 -15.95
N LEU A 119 -16.80 1.18 -16.24
CA LEU A 119 -18.01 1.06 -15.44
C LEU A 119 -17.70 0.36 -14.10
N PRO A 120 -18.31 0.76 -12.98
CA PRO A 120 -18.12 0.06 -11.71
C PRO A 120 -18.48 -1.42 -11.82
N GLY A 121 -17.60 -2.28 -11.32
CA GLY A 121 -17.75 -3.75 -11.36
C GLY A 121 -17.49 -4.39 -12.73
N SER A 122 -17.05 -3.64 -13.74
CA SER A 122 -16.75 -4.21 -15.07
C SER A 122 -15.45 -5.02 -15.13
N GLY A 123 -14.60 -4.91 -14.11
CA GLY A 123 -13.36 -5.66 -13.99
C GLY A 123 -12.33 -4.93 -13.12
N TYR A 124 -11.11 -5.46 -13.14
CA TYR A 124 -9.98 -4.90 -12.42
C TYR A 124 -9.31 -3.75 -13.18
N HIS A 125 -9.25 -2.58 -12.55
CA HIS A 125 -8.63 -1.38 -13.06
C HIS A 125 -7.84 -0.70 -11.95
N TYR A 126 -6.58 -1.08 -11.78
CA TYR A 126 -5.71 -0.46 -10.78
C TYR A 126 -5.68 1.08 -10.93
N ASP A 127 -6.02 1.80 -9.87
CA ASP A 127 -5.81 3.25 -9.76
C ASP A 127 -5.52 3.72 -8.34
N ASN A 128 -5.00 4.94 -8.24
CA ASN A 128 -4.77 5.59 -6.95
C ASN A 128 -6.00 6.33 -6.42
N CYS A 129 -6.99 6.66 -7.26
CA CYS A 129 -8.15 7.40 -6.80
C CYS A 129 -9.04 6.57 -5.86
N ASP A 130 -9.10 5.26 -6.04
CA ASP A 130 -9.79 4.35 -5.14
C ASP A 130 -9.40 4.56 -3.68
N PHE A 131 -8.10 4.63 -3.41
CA PHE A 131 -7.58 4.76 -2.06
C PHE A 131 -7.47 6.20 -1.58
N ILE A 132 -7.42 7.18 -2.50
CA ILE A 132 -7.59 8.61 -2.16
C ILE A 132 -9.03 8.87 -1.70
N VAL A 133 -10.01 8.33 -2.43
CA VAL A 133 -11.44 8.41 -2.10
C VAL A 133 -11.75 7.63 -0.83
N LEU A 134 -11.25 6.41 -0.69
CA LEU A 134 -11.43 5.62 0.54
C LEU A 134 -10.85 6.34 1.75
N GLY A 135 -9.65 6.92 1.63
CA GLY A 135 -9.07 7.75 2.69
C GLY A 135 -9.98 8.91 3.08
N ALA A 136 -10.49 9.67 2.10
CA ALA A 136 -11.41 10.78 2.35
C ALA A 136 -12.76 10.33 2.95
N LEU A 137 -13.27 9.16 2.56
CA LEU A 137 -14.46 8.56 3.15
C LEU A 137 -14.23 8.24 4.63
N LEU A 138 -13.09 7.62 4.98
CA LEU A 138 -12.75 7.31 6.37
C LEU A 138 -12.65 8.58 7.22
N GLU A 139 -12.07 9.66 6.67
CA GLU A 139 -12.04 10.95 7.38
C GLU A 139 -13.45 11.50 7.62
N ARG A 140 -14.33 11.38 6.63
CA ARG A 140 -15.72 11.84 6.74
C ARG A 140 -16.54 11.03 7.73
N LEU A 141 -16.39 9.70 7.75
CA LEU A 141 -17.12 8.81 8.65
C LEU A 141 -16.69 8.99 10.11
N THR A 142 -15.42 9.29 10.34
CA THR A 142 -14.84 9.33 11.70
C THR A 142 -14.67 10.75 12.24
N GLY A 143 -14.68 11.76 11.37
CA GLY A 143 -14.32 13.14 11.72
C GLY A 143 -12.83 13.34 12.07
N ARG A 144 -11.98 12.35 11.79
CA ARG A 144 -10.53 12.34 12.08
C ARG A 144 -9.75 12.36 10.79
N SER A 145 -8.58 13.00 10.76
CA SER A 145 -7.71 12.92 9.58
C SER A 145 -7.15 11.49 9.42
N LEU A 146 -6.80 11.09 8.21
CA LEU A 146 -6.24 9.77 7.95
C LEU A 146 -4.92 9.57 8.73
N ALA A 147 -4.11 10.62 8.85
CA ALA A 147 -2.91 10.59 9.68
C ALA A 147 -3.24 10.30 11.16
N ALA A 148 -4.30 10.92 11.70
CA ALA A 148 -4.74 10.64 13.07
C ALA A 148 -5.29 9.22 13.22
N LEU A 149 -6.01 8.70 12.22
CA LEU A 149 -6.48 7.31 12.23
C LEU A 149 -5.31 6.32 12.23
N LEU A 150 -4.30 6.52 11.39
CA LEU A 150 -3.11 5.65 11.37
C LEU A 150 -2.34 5.71 12.70
N GLU A 151 -2.19 6.90 13.27
CA GLU A 151 -1.59 7.10 14.59
C GLU A 151 -2.36 6.36 15.69
N GLU A 152 -3.67 6.59 15.79
CA GLU A 152 -4.53 6.06 16.86
C GLU A 152 -4.78 4.54 16.75
N ARG A 153 -4.93 4.03 15.52
CA ARG A 153 -5.35 2.65 15.27
C ARG A 153 -4.19 1.69 15.01
N ILE A 154 -3.03 2.20 14.60
CA ILE A 154 -1.87 1.38 14.22
C ILE A 154 -0.64 1.79 15.03
N ALA A 155 -0.24 3.06 14.98
CA ALA A 155 1.05 3.46 15.53
C ALA A 155 1.11 3.26 17.05
N ARG A 156 0.18 3.90 17.78
CA ARG A 156 0.14 3.85 19.25
C ARG A 156 -0.07 2.45 19.82
N PRO A 157 -1.02 1.62 19.32
CA PRO A 157 -1.21 0.26 19.84
C PRO A 157 0.01 -0.65 19.67
N LEU A 158 0.88 -0.35 18.70
CA LEU A 158 2.08 -1.13 18.41
C LEU A 158 3.37 -0.50 18.93
N GLY A 159 3.32 0.72 19.48
CA GLY A 159 4.50 1.47 19.87
C GLY A 159 5.37 1.90 18.68
N ILE A 160 4.80 1.99 17.49
CA ILE A 160 5.48 2.47 16.28
C ILE A 160 5.62 3.99 16.37
N THR A 161 6.81 4.51 16.06
CA THR A 161 7.11 5.94 16.19
C THR A 161 7.47 6.61 14.87
N THR A 162 7.70 5.83 13.82
CA THR A 162 8.15 6.33 12.52
C THR A 162 7.04 6.42 11.48
N LEU A 163 5.81 6.02 11.81
CA LEU A 163 4.66 6.04 10.90
C LEU A 163 4.08 7.46 10.77
N GLY A 164 3.89 7.91 9.53
CA GLY A 164 3.14 9.13 9.24
C GLY A 164 2.70 9.20 7.79
N LEU A 165 2.06 10.31 7.42
CA LEU A 165 1.71 10.64 6.03
C LEU A 165 2.49 11.89 5.59
N PHE A 166 3.01 11.87 4.36
CA PHE A 166 3.54 13.09 3.75
C PHE A 166 2.45 14.13 3.61
N ARG A 167 2.78 15.36 3.97
CA ARG A 167 1.90 16.51 3.82
C ARG A 167 1.95 17.02 2.38
N PHE A 168 0.82 17.45 1.85
CA PHE A 168 0.73 18.02 0.50
C PHE A 168 1.14 19.50 0.46
N ASP A 169 1.24 20.15 1.62
CA ASP A 169 1.47 21.59 1.82
C ASP A 169 2.75 21.89 2.61
N ALA A 170 3.61 20.89 2.83
CA ALA A 170 4.88 21.06 3.51
C ALA A 170 5.96 20.20 2.84
N PRO A 171 7.26 20.51 3.05
CA PRO A 171 8.34 19.64 2.64
C PRO A 171 8.15 18.21 3.18
N PRO A 172 8.56 17.17 2.43
CA PRO A 172 8.42 15.79 2.88
C PRO A 172 9.25 15.55 4.14
N ALA A 173 8.72 14.73 5.05
CA ALA A 173 9.48 14.24 6.20
C ALA A 173 10.76 13.52 5.74
N PRO A 174 11.81 13.47 6.58
CA PRO A 174 13.04 12.73 6.25
C PRO A 174 12.75 11.28 5.91
N HIS A 175 13.22 10.84 4.75
CA HIS A 175 13.06 9.46 4.27
C HIS A 175 14.20 9.09 3.31
N ALA A 176 14.31 7.81 2.97
CA ALA A 176 15.20 7.34 1.89
C ALA A 176 14.79 7.93 0.53
N THR A 177 15.74 8.52 -0.19
CA THR A 177 15.51 9.17 -1.50
C THR A 177 15.80 8.20 -2.64
N GLY A 178 14.97 8.22 -3.68
CA GLY A 178 15.10 7.37 -4.86
C GLY A 178 16.04 7.91 -5.92
N THR A 179 16.52 7.02 -6.79
CA THR A 179 17.25 7.36 -8.01
C THR A 179 16.58 6.79 -9.26
N VAL A 180 16.64 7.54 -10.36
CA VAL A 180 16.13 7.18 -11.70
C VAL A 180 17.22 7.54 -12.72
N GLY A 181 17.59 6.60 -13.59
CA GLY A 181 18.73 6.69 -14.49
C GLY A 181 20.06 6.91 -13.76
N GLY A 182 20.21 6.38 -12.55
CA GLY A 182 21.38 6.62 -11.68
C GLY A 182 21.50 8.06 -11.16
N LYS A 183 20.48 8.90 -11.34
CA LYS A 183 20.44 10.29 -10.85
C LYS A 183 19.37 10.42 -9.77
N ALA A 184 19.45 11.48 -8.96
CA ALA A 184 18.36 11.82 -8.06
C ALA A 184 17.06 11.97 -8.86
N GLU A 185 15.99 11.35 -8.37
CA GLU A 185 14.67 11.43 -9.01
C GLU A 185 14.11 12.88 -8.99
N PRO A 186 13.22 13.24 -9.92
CA PRO A 186 12.50 14.51 -9.87
C PRO A 186 11.66 14.64 -8.59
N ALA A 187 11.57 15.87 -8.06
CA ALA A 187 10.80 16.14 -6.86
C ALA A 187 9.29 15.88 -7.06
N LEU A 188 8.69 15.08 -6.19
CA LEU A 188 7.27 14.76 -6.20
C LEU A 188 6.58 15.38 -4.98
N ASN A 189 5.33 15.82 -5.13
CA ASN A 189 4.50 16.10 -3.96
C ASN A 189 3.92 14.78 -3.43
N LEU A 190 4.68 14.09 -2.59
CA LEU A 190 4.28 12.78 -2.03
C LEU A 190 2.97 12.83 -1.23
N GLY A 191 2.56 14.00 -0.73
CA GLY A 191 1.29 14.15 -0.01
C GLY A 191 0.06 14.02 -0.91
N THR A 192 0.18 14.27 -2.22
CA THR A 192 -0.93 14.13 -3.18
C THR A 192 -1.40 12.69 -3.36
N TYR A 193 -0.54 11.71 -3.08
CA TYR A 193 -0.90 10.29 -3.14
C TYR A 193 -1.93 9.89 -2.06
N GLY A 194 -2.11 10.68 -1.00
CA GLY A 194 -3.08 10.41 0.06
C GLY A 194 -3.06 8.96 0.56
N GLY A 195 -4.25 8.39 0.77
CA GLY A 195 -4.41 6.98 1.17
C GLY A 195 -3.87 5.95 0.16
N ALA A 196 -3.54 6.36 -1.06
CA ALA A 196 -3.01 5.45 -2.07
C ALA A 196 -1.49 5.24 -1.97
N GLY A 197 -0.75 6.16 -1.35
CA GLY A 197 0.70 6.03 -1.29
C GLY A 197 1.51 7.06 -0.49
N SER A 198 0.88 7.93 0.30
CA SER A 198 1.60 9.00 1.01
C SER A 198 2.21 8.58 2.35
N ALA A 199 2.03 7.33 2.80
CA ALA A 199 2.61 6.94 4.09
C ALA A 199 4.12 6.80 4.01
N TYR A 200 4.77 7.03 5.14
CA TYR A 200 6.16 6.66 5.39
C TYR A 200 6.27 5.94 6.74
N ILE A 201 7.25 5.04 6.85
CA ILE A 201 7.54 4.27 8.06
C ILE A 201 8.94 3.66 7.93
N ALA A 202 9.60 3.37 9.05
CA ALA A 202 10.84 2.60 9.05
C ALA A 202 10.58 1.10 8.80
N PRO A 203 11.49 0.37 8.12
CA PRO A 203 11.33 -1.06 7.86
C PRO A 203 11.02 -1.90 9.10
N ARG A 204 11.67 -1.59 10.24
CA ARG A 204 11.45 -2.31 11.50
C ARG A 204 10.04 -2.08 12.08
N ASP A 205 9.53 -0.86 11.95
CA ASP A 205 8.17 -0.52 12.37
C ASP A 205 7.11 -1.13 11.42
N LEU A 206 7.38 -1.21 10.10
CA LEU A 206 6.50 -1.93 9.18
C LEU A 206 6.45 -3.43 9.51
N TRP A 207 7.59 -4.02 9.90
CA TRP A 207 7.62 -5.40 10.39
C TRP A 207 6.75 -5.61 11.65
N LEU A 208 6.68 -4.63 12.56
CA LEU A 208 5.78 -4.69 13.72
C LEU A 208 4.31 -4.67 13.30
N PHE A 209 3.96 -3.84 12.33
CA PHE A 209 2.63 -3.81 11.72
C PHE A 209 2.25 -5.17 11.10
N ASP A 210 3.11 -5.71 10.23
CA ASP A 210 2.89 -7.00 9.57
C ASP A 210 2.70 -8.14 10.58
N ARG A 211 3.55 -8.17 11.62
CA ARG A 211 3.49 -9.16 12.70
C ARG A 211 2.23 -9.04 13.54
N ALA A 212 1.71 -7.84 13.74
CA ALA A 212 0.47 -7.63 14.44
C ALA A 212 -0.73 -8.09 13.62
N LEU A 213 -0.69 -7.87 12.30
CA LEU A 213 -1.74 -8.29 11.38
C LEU A 213 -1.79 -9.82 11.22
N LEU A 214 -0.64 -10.46 11.00
CA LEU A 214 -0.49 -11.93 10.99
C LEU A 214 -0.98 -12.61 12.28
N ARG A 215 -1.00 -11.87 13.40
CA ARG A 215 -1.46 -12.36 14.71
C ARG A 215 -2.86 -11.91 15.08
N HIS A 216 -3.57 -11.27 14.15
CA HIS A 216 -4.93 -10.79 14.36
C HIS A 216 -5.06 -9.85 15.58
N ARG A 217 -4.04 -9.02 15.83
CA ARG A 217 -4.02 -8.06 16.94
C ARG A 217 -4.71 -6.74 16.61
N LEU A 218 -4.75 -6.38 15.33
CA LEU A 218 -5.36 -5.13 14.85
C LEU A 218 -6.75 -5.35 14.25
N LEU A 219 -7.04 -6.58 13.86
CA LEU A 219 -8.27 -7.03 13.23
C LEU A 219 -8.47 -8.50 13.58
N ASP A 220 -9.70 -8.93 13.84
CA ASP A 220 -9.94 -10.34 14.20
C ASP A 220 -9.69 -11.30 13.01
N ARG A 221 -9.75 -12.61 13.26
CA ARG A 221 -9.49 -13.63 12.25
C ARG A 221 -10.45 -13.56 11.06
N VAL A 222 -11.72 -13.26 11.30
CA VAL A 222 -12.76 -13.26 10.25
C VAL A 222 -12.54 -12.08 9.32
N ALA A 223 -12.38 -10.88 9.88
CA ALA A 223 -12.15 -9.68 9.10
C ALA A 223 -10.75 -9.68 8.45
N THR A 224 -9.72 -10.26 9.10
CA THR A 224 -8.40 -10.45 8.47
C THR A 224 -8.51 -11.39 7.27
N ALA A 225 -9.23 -12.52 7.40
CA ALA A 225 -9.44 -13.45 6.30
C ALA A 225 -10.18 -12.78 5.15
N GLN A 226 -11.25 -12.03 5.43
CA GLN A 226 -11.98 -11.27 4.42
C GLN A 226 -11.08 -10.26 3.67
N MET A 227 -10.20 -9.57 4.39
CA MET A 227 -9.24 -8.62 3.80
C MET A 227 -8.24 -9.30 2.85
N TRP A 228 -7.92 -10.58 3.11
CA TRP A 228 -6.97 -11.38 2.35
C TRP A 228 -7.61 -12.40 1.42
N THR A 229 -8.93 -12.34 1.21
CA THR A 229 -9.59 -13.15 0.19
C THR A 229 -9.32 -12.56 -1.19
N GLY A 230 -8.32 -13.10 -1.89
CA GLY A 230 -8.03 -12.80 -3.29
C GLY A 230 -9.06 -13.41 -4.23
N ASP A 231 -9.42 -12.68 -5.28
CA ASP A 231 -10.38 -13.14 -6.29
C ASP A 231 -9.67 -13.50 -7.61
N PRO A 232 -9.64 -14.80 -8.00
CA PRO A 232 -8.97 -15.25 -9.22
C PRO A 232 -9.50 -14.60 -10.50
N ALA A 233 -10.77 -14.18 -10.54
CA ALA A 233 -11.37 -13.56 -11.73
C ALA A 233 -10.77 -12.17 -12.03
N ILE A 234 -10.17 -11.53 -11.03
CA ILE A 234 -9.50 -10.23 -11.12
C ILE A 234 -8.02 -10.33 -10.79
N GLY A 235 -7.40 -11.48 -11.08
CA GLY A 235 -5.97 -11.68 -10.91
C GLY A 235 -5.52 -11.74 -9.45
N PHE A 236 -6.36 -12.32 -8.58
CA PHE A 236 -6.12 -12.50 -7.15
C PHE A 236 -6.07 -11.20 -6.34
N ALA A 237 -6.63 -10.11 -6.86
CA ALA A 237 -6.77 -8.87 -6.10
C ALA A 237 -7.60 -9.12 -4.83
N ALA A 238 -7.08 -8.62 -3.72
CA ALA A 238 -7.70 -8.61 -2.40
C ALA A 238 -7.80 -7.15 -1.92
N PHE A 239 -8.16 -6.90 -0.67
CA PHE A 239 -8.31 -5.53 -0.16
C PHE A 239 -6.96 -4.86 0.04
N GLY A 240 -6.59 -3.98 -0.90
CA GLY A 240 -5.33 -3.24 -0.89
C GLY A 240 -4.06 -4.10 -1.05
N ALA A 241 -4.21 -5.35 -1.52
CA ALA A 241 -3.15 -6.34 -1.70
C ALA A 241 -3.55 -7.35 -2.78
N TRP A 242 -2.67 -8.31 -3.06
CA TRP A 242 -3.00 -9.55 -3.76
C TRP A 242 -2.84 -10.72 -2.80
N ALA A 243 -3.67 -11.75 -2.94
CA ALA A 243 -3.58 -12.96 -2.13
C ALA A 243 -3.70 -14.21 -3.00
N TYR A 244 -2.64 -15.01 -3.05
CA TYR A 244 -2.50 -16.12 -3.98
C TYR A 244 -1.59 -17.22 -3.42
N ALA A 245 -1.70 -18.43 -3.95
CA ALA A 245 -0.78 -19.52 -3.64
C ALA A 245 0.41 -19.51 -4.61
N ALA A 246 1.63 -19.58 -4.08
CA ALA A 246 2.87 -19.63 -4.86
C ALA A 246 3.60 -20.95 -4.63
N ARG A 247 4.09 -21.58 -5.71
CA ARG A 247 5.08 -22.67 -5.59
C ARG A 247 6.45 -22.04 -5.47
N LEU A 248 7.12 -22.31 -4.35
CA LEU A 248 8.48 -21.82 -4.06
C LEU A 248 9.45 -22.99 -4.05
N ALA A 249 10.68 -22.75 -4.49
CA ALA A 249 11.74 -23.75 -4.49
C ALA A 249 12.01 -24.23 -3.05
N GLY A 250 12.05 -25.56 -2.87
CA GLY A 250 12.29 -26.18 -1.56
C GLY A 250 11.03 -26.38 -0.70
N CYS A 251 9.90 -25.74 -1.01
CA CYS A 251 8.65 -26.00 -0.30
C CYS A 251 7.97 -27.26 -0.85
N PRO A 252 7.48 -28.18 0.01
CA PRO A 252 6.79 -29.38 -0.43
C PRO A 252 5.42 -29.05 -1.07
N ASP A 253 4.75 -28.03 -0.53
CA ASP A 253 3.43 -27.58 -0.95
C ASP A 253 3.46 -26.11 -1.37
N PRO A 254 2.50 -25.64 -2.19
CA PRO A 254 2.31 -24.21 -2.43
C PRO A 254 2.12 -23.44 -1.13
N VAL A 255 2.68 -22.23 -1.06
CA VAL A 255 2.57 -21.33 0.09
C VAL A 255 1.58 -20.22 -0.23
N ASP A 256 0.60 -20.04 0.65
CA ASP A 256 -0.32 -18.89 0.57
C ASP A 256 0.42 -17.60 0.94
N LEU A 257 0.42 -16.65 0.01
CA LEU A 257 1.05 -15.36 0.15
C LEU A 257 0.01 -14.25 0.05
N VAL A 258 0.19 -13.22 0.87
CA VAL A 258 -0.41 -11.91 0.68
C VAL A 258 0.70 -10.95 0.31
N GLU A 259 0.59 -10.32 -0.85
CA GLU A 259 1.60 -9.42 -1.40
C GLU A 259 1.06 -8.00 -1.55
N ARG A 260 1.88 -7.02 -1.18
CA ARG A 260 1.74 -5.66 -1.70
C ARG A 260 3.06 -5.11 -2.23
N ARG A 261 2.99 -4.59 -3.44
CA ARG A 261 4.08 -3.89 -4.12
C ARG A 261 3.94 -2.38 -3.94
N GLY A 262 5.06 -1.71 -3.72
CA GLY A 262 5.16 -0.25 -3.64
C GLY A 262 6.13 0.27 -4.69
N MET A 263 5.75 1.29 -5.46
CA MET A 263 6.69 2.04 -6.29
C MET A 263 6.24 3.50 -6.44
N ILE A 264 7.14 4.44 -6.14
CA ILE A 264 7.01 5.86 -6.48
C ILE A 264 8.42 6.35 -6.83
N GLY A 265 8.63 6.77 -8.07
CA GLY A 265 9.94 7.19 -8.56
C GLY A 265 10.96 6.07 -8.43
N GLY A 266 12.12 6.36 -7.84
CA GLY A 266 13.19 5.40 -7.60
C GLY A 266 12.99 4.47 -6.41
N VAL A 267 11.97 4.67 -5.57
CA VAL A 267 11.74 3.81 -4.41
C VAL A 267 10.78 2.69 -4.76
N GLN A 268 11.21 1.45 -4.49
CA GLN A 268 10.41 0.25 -4.66
C GLN A 268 10.41 -0.61 -3.38
N ILE A 269 9.27 -1.24 -3.11
CA ILE A 269 9.04 -2.10 -1.94
C ILE A 269 8.31 -3.36 -2.38
N ARG A 270 8.72 -4.50 -1.81
CA ARG A 270 7.93 -5.74 -1.80
C ARG A 270 7.63 -6.11 -0.35
N ASN A 271 6.34 -6.19 -0.02
CA ASN A 271 5.86 -6.66 1.27
C ASN A 271 5.09 -7.96 1.05
N PHE A 272 5.56 -9.03 1.68
CA PHE A 272 4.97 -10.36 1.62
C PHE A 272 4.63 -10.84 3.03
N LEU A 273 3.44 -11.40 3.17
CA LEU A 273 2.98 -12.07 4.38
C LEU A 273 2.65 -13.51 4.03
N ALA A 274 3.11 -14.47 4.84
CA ALA A 274 2.76 -15.88 4.75
C ALA A 274 1.95 -16.25 6.00
N PRO A 275 0.60 -16.19 5.94
CA PRO A 275 -0.26 -16.37 7.12
C PRO A 275 -0.07 -17.71 7.84
N ALA A 276 0.10 -18.80 7.08
CA ALA A 276 0.23 -20.14 7.63
C ALA A 276 1.48 -20.30 8.53
N SER A 277 2.60 -19.69 8.14
CA SER A 277 3.85 -19.74 8.92
C SER A 277 4.02 -18.57 9.90
N GLY A 278 3.18 -17.53 9.79
CA GLY A 278 3.33 -16.30 10.57
C GLY A 278 4.59 -15.50 10.20
N THR A 279 5.05 -15.62 8.96
CA THR A 279 6.27 -14.98 8.45
C THR A 279 5.93 -13.73 7.64
N ALA A 280 6.72 -12.68 7.79
CA ALA A 280 6.69 -11.49 6.95
C ALA A 280 8.07 -11.28 6.31
N VAL A 281 8.10 -10.97 5.03
CA VAL A 281 9.31 -10.64 4.27
C VAL A 281 9.13 -9.26 3.66
N LEU A 282 10.05 -8.35 3.97
CA LEU A 282 10.03 -6.98 3.48
C LEU A 282 11.33 -6.68 2.75
N LEU A 283 11.22 -6.20 1.52
CA LEU A 283 12.36 -5.85 0.67
C LEU A 283 12.20 -4.39 0.20
N PHE A 284 13.28 -3.62 0.32
CA PHE A 284 13.30 -2.19 0.00
C PHE A 284 14.49 -1.88 -0.89
N VAL A 285 14.27 -1.09 -1.94
CA VAL A 285 15.33 -0.53 -2.80
C VAL A 285 14.99 0.89 -3.20
N ASN A 286 16.00 1.76 -3.32
CA ASN A 286 15.86 3.16 -3.73
C ASN A 286 16.49 3.42 -5.12
N ARG A 287 16.43 2.40 -6.00
CA ARG A 287 16.85 2.47 -7.41
C ARG A 287 15.70 2.01 -8.30
N ALA A 288 15.30 2.84 -9.26
CA ALA A 288 14.19 2.54 -10.17
C ALA A 288 14.47 1.32 -11.06
N GLU A 289 15.73 1.09 -11.40
CA GLU A 289 16.15 0.05 -12.34
C GLU A 289 16.28 -1.33 -11.69
N PHE A 290 16.19 -1.41 -10.36
CA PHE A 290 16.27 -2.69 -9.68
C PHE A 290 15.02 -3.51 -10.00
N ASP A 291 15.22 -4.70 -10.56
CA ASP A 291 14.13 -5.63 -10.83
C ASP A 291 14.07 -6.69 -9.73
N PHE A 292 12.93 -6.74 -9.04
CA PHE A 292 12.66 -7.78 -8.05
C PHE A 292 12.32 -9.13 -8.71
N GLY A 293 11.90 -9.12 -9.98
CA GLY A 293 11.19 -10.23 -10.60
C GLY A 293 9.76 -10.37 -10.08
N GLU A 294 9.03 -11.30 -10.67
CA GLU A 294 7.65 -11.64 -10.32
C GLU A 294 7.63 -13.06 -9.73
N VAL A 295 7.01 -13.22 -8.56
CA VAL A 295 7.00 -14.51 -7.83
C VAL A 295 6.41 -15.63 -8.68
N GLY A 296 5.35 -15.33 -9.45
CA GLY A 296 4.71 -16.30 -10.35
C GLY A 296 5.61 -16.81 -11.48
N ALA A 297 6.72 -16.14 -11.79
CA ALA A 297 7.69 -16.60 -12.79
C ALA A 297 8.61 -17.72 -12.28
N GLY A 298 8.62 -18.00 -10.97
CA GLY A 298 9.45 -19.05 -10.37
C GLY A 298 10.95 -18.70 -10.32
N THR A 299 11.31 -17.43 -10.53
CA THR A 299 12.68 -16.92 -10.57
C THR A 299 12.73 -15.44 -10.20
N GLY A 300 13.91 -14.91 -9.96
CA GLY A 300 14.15 -13.50 -9.62
C GLY A 300 14.35 -13.27 -8.13
N PHE A 301 14.83 -12.07 -7.78
CA PHE A 301 15.30 -11.78 -6.43
C PHE A 301 14.21 -11.95 -5.35
N ALA A 302 12.99 -11.49 -5.60
CA ALA A 302 11.89 -11.65 -4.66
C ALA A 302 11.50 -13.12 -4.44
N TYR A 303 11.51 -13.92 -5.52
CA TYR A 303 11.25 -15.35 -5.45
C TYR A 303 12.32 -16.07 -4.61
N ASP A 304 13.60 -15.79 -4.87
CA ASP A 304 14.72 -16.41 -4.15
C ASP A 304 14.70 -16.06 -2.65
N MET A 305 14.38 -14.80 -2.32
CA MET A 305 14.23 -14.37 -0.92
C MET A 305 13.06 -15.06 -0.23
N LEU A 306 11.92 -15.24 -0.90
CA LEU A 306 10.78 -15.98 -0.34
C LEU A 306 11.10 -17.46 -0.15
N ALA A 307 11.70 -18.12 -1.13
CA ALA A 307 12.10 -19.51 -1.04
C ALA A 307 13.08 -19.73 0.14
N ALA A 308 14.09 -18.86 0.28
CA ALA A 308 15.02 -18.92 1.40
C ALA A 308 14.36 -18.68 2.76
N ALA A 309 13.39 -17.76 2.85
CA ALA A 309 12.74 -17.39 4.10
C ALA A 309 11.65 -18.38 4.55
N LEU A 310 10.98 -19.05 3.61
CA LEU A 310 9.79 -19.87 3.88
C LEU A 310 10.03 -21.37 3.70
N CYS A 311 11.06 -21.75 2.93
CA CYS A 311 11.34 -23.13 2.56
C CYS A 311 12.80 -23.54 2.87
N PRO A 312 13.35 -23.28 4.07
CA PRO A 312 14.72 -23.62 4.37
C PRO A 312 14.94 -25.14 4.27
N ALA A 313 16.07 -25.55 3.68
CA ALA A 313 16.39 -26.95 3.48
C ALA A 313 16.38 -27.72 4.83
N PRO A 314 15.79 -28.93 4.89
CA PRO A 314 15.83 -29.74 6.10
C PRO A 314 17.28 -30.13 6.41
N GLY A 315 17.87 -29.52 7.44
CA GLY A 315 19.23 -29.82 7.90
C GLY A 315 20.20 -28.63 8.03
N GLY A 316 19.77 -27.41 7.70
CA GLY A 316 20.55 -26.21 8.00
C GLY A 316 20.53 -25.92 9.50
N ASN A 317 21.47 -26.48 10.26
CA ASN A 317 21.74 -26.07 11.63
C ASN A 317 21.88 -24.54 11.66
N GLY A 318 20.93 -23.89 12.33
CA GLY A 318 21.05 -22.49 12.68
C GLY A 318 22.40 -22.28 13.36
N THR A 319 23.25 -21.53 12.68
CA THR A 319 24.37 -20.87 13.34
C THR A 319 24.26 -19.40 12.94
N PRO A 320 24.22 -18.47 13.91
CA PRO A 320 23.87 -17.06 13.68
C PRO A 320 24.85 -16.32 12.77
#